data_AF-A0A4V2E8G4-F1
#
_entry.id   AF-A0A4V2E8G4-F1
#
_cell.length_a   1.000
_cell.length_b   1.000
_cell.length_c   1.000
_cell.angle_alpha   90.00
_cell.angle_beta   90.00
_cell.angle_gamma   90.00
#
_symmetry.space_group_name_H-M   'P 1'
#
loop_
_entity.id
_entity.type
_entity.pdbx_description
1 polymer ?
#
loop_
_entity_poly.entity_id
_entity_poly.type
_entity_poly.pdbx_seq_one_letter_code
_entity_poly.pdbx_strand_id
1 'polypeptide(L)' 'MRSFLLALATSATVLATGVTPVAASEYRYCLQGEEFAGTGDCSFTNYQQCQATASGRMAYCAANPDFATVPTIRVRPHHR' A
#
# COMPACT_ATOMS: atom_id res chain seq x y z
N MET A 1 -51.28 -7.50 9.71
CA MET A 1 -50.05 -8.30 9.91
C MET A 1 -49.09 -7.92 8.79
N ARG A 2 -48.25 -6.89 9.02
CA ARG A 2 -47.32 -6.36 8.04
C ARG A 2 -45.96 -6.94 8.35
N SER A 3 -45.73 -8.16 7.89
CA SER A 3 -44.41 -8.80 7.96
C SER A 3 -43.45 -8.03 7.07
N PHE A 4 -42.85 -6.96 7.61
CA PHE A 4 -41.69 -6.29 7.03
C PHE A 4 -40.47 -7.17 7.30
N LEU A 5 -40.40 -8.29 6.59
CA LEU A 5 -39.17 -9.01 6.38
C LEU A 5 -38.61 -8.49 5.06
N LEU A 6 -37.35 -8.08 5.03
CA LEU A 6 -36.42 -8.04 3.89
C LEU A 6 -35.53 -6.79 3.97
N ALA A 7 -34.31 -6.98 4.46
CA ALA A 7 -33.09 -6.59 3.74
C ALA A 7 -31.87 -6.80 4.67
N LEU A 8 -31.43 -8.05 4.83
CA LEU A 8 -30.03 -8.28 5.20
C LEU A 8 -29.21 -7.99 3.94
N ALA A 9 -28.66 -6.78 3.85
CA ALA A 9 -27.62 -6.46 2.88
C ALA A 9 -26.31 -7.11 3.36
N THR A 10 -26.07 -8.36 2.95
CA THR A 10 -24.77 -9.00 3.15
C THR A 10 -23.78 -8.45 2.14
N SER A 11 -22.95 -7.50 2.57
CA SER A 11 -21.78 -7.06 1.82
C SER A 11 -20.75 -8.20 1.83
N ALA A 12 -20.85 -9.12 0.87
CA ALA A 12 -19.79 -10.11 0.63
C ALA A 12 -18.67 -9.44 -0.17
N THR A 13 -17.77 -8.73 0.52
CA THR A 13 -16.51 -8.28 -0.07
C THR A 13 -15.57 -9.48 -0.17
N VAL A 14 -15.51 -10.10 -1.34
CA VAL A 14 -14.51 -11.13 -1.65
C VAL A 14 -13.15 -10.43 -1.80
N LEU A 15 -12.33 -10.50 -0.77
CA LEU A 15 -10.90 -10.14 -0.86
C LEU A 15 -10.20 -11.28 -1.63
N ALA A 16 -10.15 -11.16 -2.96
CA ALA A 16 -9.30 -12.02 -3.77
C ALA A 16 -7.84 -11.65 -3.50
N THR A 17 -7.21 -12.32 -2.53
CA THR A 17 -5.76 -12.21 -2.27
C THR A 17 -5.01 -13.05 -3.29
N GLY A 18 -4.96 -12.56 -4.54
CA GLY A 18 -4.01 -13.06 -5.52
C GLY A 18 -2.60 -12.74 -5.03
N VAL A 19 -1.83 -13.76 -4.68
CA VAL A 19 -0.40 -13.61 -4.38
C VAL A 19 0.30 -13.37 -5.70
N THR A 20 0.31 -12.12 -6.15
CA THR A 20 1.13 -11.72 -7.29
C THR A 20 2.59 -11.74 -6.84
N PRO A 21 3.53 -12.22 -7.68
CA PRO A 21 4.94 -12.00 -7.38
C PRO A 21 5.12 -10.49 -7.20
N VAL A 22 5.68 -10.08 -6.05
CA VAL A 22 6.04 -8.69 -5.84
C VAL A 22 7.09 -8.37 -6.89
N ALA A 23 6.65 -7.77 -8.01
CA ALA A 23 7.56 -6.99 -8.82
C ALA A 23 8.17 -6.00 -7.83
N ALA A 24 9.50 -5.86 -7.85
CA ALA A 24 10.21 -4.82 -7.10
C ALA A 24 9.72 -3.47 -7.62
N SER A 25 8.52 -3.08 -7.19
CA SER A 25 7.89 -1.85 -7.57
C SER A 25 8.59 -0.78 -6.77
N GLU A 26 8.86 0.33 -7.44
CA GLU A 26 9.45 1.50 -6.84
C GLU A 26 8.43 2.18 -5.93
N TYR A 27 8.14 1.56 -4.79
CA TYR A 27 7.23 2.07 -3.77
C TYR A 27 7.89 3.26 -3.07
N ARG A 28 7.71 4.43 -3.66
CA ARG A 28 8.34 5.69 -3.22
C ARG A 28 7.65 6.33 -2.02
N TYR A 29 6.44 5.90 -1.69
CA TYR A 29 5.62 6.53 -0.66
C TYR A 29 5.07 5.51 0.34
N CYS A 30 5.07 5.90 1.61
CA CYS A 30 4.51 5.13 2.71
C CYS A 30 3.38 5.92 3.38
N LEU A 31 2.31 5.22 3.73
CA LEU A 31 1.24 5.73 4.56
C LEU A 31 1.63 5.55 6.03
N GLN A 32 1.73 6.66 6.76
CA GLN A 32 2.12 6.71 8.17
C GLN A 32 1.02 7.31 9.01
N GLY A 33 0.91 6.91 10.26
CA GLY A 33 -0.13 7.36 11.17
C GLY A 33 -0.09 6.52 12.44
N GLU A 34 -0.91 6.87 13.42
CA GLU A 34 -0.91 6.17 14.71
C GLU A 34 -1.39 4.72 14.60
N GLU A 35 -2.14 4.41 13.53
CA GLU A 35 -2.62 3.06 13.21
C GLU A 35 -1.53 2.17 12.58
N PHE A 36 -0.39 2.73 12.16
CA PHE A 36 0.68 2.00 11.48
C PHE A 36 1.93 1.87 12.37
N ALA A 37 2.43 0.64 12.54
CA ALA A 37 3.70 0.40 13.24
C ALA A 37 4.91 0.62 12.31
N GLY A 38 6.03 1.08 12.88
CA GLY A 38 7.31 1.18 12.16
C GLY A 38 7.29 2.24 11.05
N THR A 39 7.70 1.86 9.84
CA THR A 39 7.82 2.76 8.68
C THR A 39 6.48 3.09 8.02
N GLY A 40 5.39 2.39 8.36
CA GLY A 40 4.08 2.56 7.75
C GLY A 40 3.75 1.51 6.69
N ASP A 41 2.68 1.74 5.92
CA ASP A 41 2.34 0.94 4.74
C ASP A 41 3.02 1.52 3.49
N CYS A 42 4.11 0.88 3.05
CA CYS A 42 4.92 1.29 1.91
C CYS A 42 4.52 0.60 0.60
N SER A 43 3.23 0.55 0.30
CA SER A 43 2.69 -0.10 -0.91
C SER A 43 2.36 0.87 -2.06
N PHE A 44 2.77 2.14 -1.95
CA PHE A 44 2.37 3.20 -2.87
C PHE A 44 3.53 3.68 -3.76
N THR A 45 3.30 3.65 -5.08
CA THR A 45 4.24 4.18 -6.08
C THR A 45 3.99 5.65 -6.41
N ASN A 46 2.78 6.15 -6.13
CA ASN A 46 2.35 7.52 -6.40
C ASN A 46 1.79 8.20 -5.13
N TYR A 47 2.20 9.45 -4.91
CA TYR A 47 1.75 10.25 -3.77
C TYR A 47 0.23 10.42 -3.74
N GLN A 48 -0.40 10.63 -4.90
CA GLN A 48 -1.86 10.81 -5.00
C GLN A 48 -2.63 9.56 -4.56
N GLN A 49 -2.10 8.37 -4.86
CA GLN A 49 -2.71 7.10 -4.42
C GLN A 49 -2.60 6.93 -2.90
N CYS A 50 -1.44 7.28 -2.33
CA CYS A 50 -1.26 7.30 -0.89
C CYS A 50 -2.22 8.31 -0.24
N GLN A 51 -2.32 9.53 -0.78
CA GLN A 51 -3.15 10.60 -0.22
C GLN A 51 -4.65 10.24 -0.28
N ALA A 52 -5.09 9.60 -1.35
CA ALA A 52 -6.45 9.06 -1.45
C ALA A 52 -6.73 8.01 -0.37
N THR A 53 -5.73 7.22 0.02
CA THR A 53 -5.85 6.22 1.09
C THR A 53 -5.79 6.86 2.49
N ALA A 54 -4.97 7.91 2.64
CA ALA A 54 -4.87 8.72 3.85
C ALA A 54 -6.15 9.51 4.12
N SER A 55 -6.89 9.87 3.07
CA SER A 55 -8.10 10.67 3.17
C SER A 55 -9.15 9.99 4.07
N GLY A 56 -9.57 10.70 5.11
CA GLY A 56 -10.52 10.17 6.11
C GLY A 56 -9.88 9.32 7.21
N ARG A 57 -8.56 9.19 7.24
CA ARG A 57 -7.79 8.52 8.30
C ARG A 57 -6.93 9.51 9.06
N MET A 58 -6.45 9.12 10.23
CA MET A 58 -5.45 9.87 11.00
C MET A 58 -4.04 9.53 10.49
N ALA A 59 -3.87 9.61 9.18
CA ALA A 59 -2.69 9.15 8.46
C ALA A 59 -2.21 10.20 7.45
N TYR A 60 -0.94 10.16 7.11
CA TYR A 60 -0.27 11.04 6.17
C TYR A 60 0.72 10.25 5.30
N CYS A 61 1.09 10.83 4.17
CA CYS A 61 2.00 10.21 3.21
C CYS A 61 3.41 10.77 3.38
N ALA A 62 4.37 9.87 3.57
CA ALA A 62 5.80 10.18 3.67
C ALA A 62 6.58 9.45 2.57
N ALA A 63 7.82 9.89 2.33
CA ALA A 63 8.73 9.19 1.42
C ALA A 63 9.17 7.86 2.02
N ASN A 64 9.31 6.83 1.19
CA ASN A 64 9.82 5.53 1.63
C ASN A 64 11.33 5.61 1.90
N PRO A 65 11.80 5.40 3.14
CA PRO A 65 13.23 5.42 3.46
C PRO A 65 14.00 4.27 2.79
N ASP A 66 13.37 3.12 2.55
CA ASP A 66 14.02 1.97 1.89
C ASP A 66 14.27 2.25 0.40
N PHE A 67 13.45 3.09 -0.23
CA PHE A 67 13.61 3.46 -1.62
C PHE A 67 14.89 4.27 -1.88
N ALA A 68 15.28 5.14 -0.94
CA ALA A 68 16.51 5.92 -1.04
C ALA A 68 17.78 5.08 -0.87
N THR A 69 17.66 3.87 -0.28
CA THR A 69 18.81 3.07 0.16
C THR A 69 19.17 1.97 -0.84
N VAL A 70 18.42 1.79 -1.94
CA VAL A 70 18.72 0.77 -2.96
C VAL A 70 20.12 1.04 -3.53
N PRO A 71 21.13 0.22 -3.20
CA PRO A 71 22.45 0.38 -3.77
C PRO A 71 22.30 0.03 -5.25
N THR A 72 22.58 0.97 -6.13
CA THR A 72 22.78 0.63 -7.54
C THR A 72 23.91 -0.40 -7.55
N ILE A 73 23.59 -1.67 -7.78
CA ILE A 73 24.60 -2.70 -8.04
C ILE A 73 25.26 -2.25 -9.33
N ARG A 74 26.34 -1.49 -9.19
CA ARG A 74 27.23 -1.14 -10.28
C ARG A 74 27.91 -2.44 -10.64
N VAL A 75 27.33 -3.21 -11.55
CA VAL A 75 27.95 -4.39 -12.12
C VAL A 75 29.26 -3.89 -12.72
N ARG A 76 30.38 -4.11 -12.02
CA ARG A 76 31.70 -3.80 -12.57
C ARG A 76 31.85 -4.70 -13.79
N PRO A 77 32.03 -4.17 -14.99
CA PRO A 77 32.38 -5.00 -16.13
C PRO A 77 33.70 -5.69 -15.79
N HIS A 78 33.69 -7.01 -15.70
CA HIS A 78 34.93 -7.78 -15.67
C HIS A 78 35.58 -7.59 -17.05
N HIS A 79 36.51 -6.65 -17.16
CA HIS A 79 37.42 -6.60 -18.29
C HIS A 79 38.29 -7.86 -18.25
N ARG A 80 38.18 -8.65 -19.33
CA ARG A 80 38.95 -9.86 -19.60
C ARG A 80 40.18 -9.49 -20.41
#